data_AF-A0A7S0NXH8-F1
#
_entry.id   AF-A0A7S0NXH8-F1
#
_cell.length_a   1.000
_cell.length_b   1.000
_cell.length_c   1.000
_cell.angle_alpha   90.00
_cell.angle_beta   90.00
_cell.angle_gamma   90.00
#
_symmetry.space_group_name_H-M   'P 1'
#
loop_
_entity.id
_entity.type
_entity.pdbx_description
1 polymer ?
#
loop_
_entity_poly.entity_id
_entity_poly.type
_entity_poly.pdbx_seq_one_letter_code
_entity_poly.pdbx_strand_id
1 'polypeptide(L)'
;LKSGGISIPCDYTSFAAPLSSSKLWNEVRNFKDLAHFETPYVVKVHNAFEMADCQRVFYFSHPTAEAKPDNSRYVRLAFDVPLGACLHGFIGYFHSTLYGDIAISTEPATLSEGMFSWFPLFLPLRHPVAVADGGVVEVHFWRHTSAHRVWYEWALAGPQTSPVHNPNGRSYHIGL
;
A
#
# COMPACT_ATOMS: atom_id res chain seq x y z
N LEU A 1 -0.01 -29.15 1.58
CA LEU A 1 0.02 -29.46 0.13
C LEU A 1 0.86 -30.73 -0.07
N LYS A 2 0.56 -31.61 -1.04
CA LYS A 2 1.43 -32.76 -1.33
C LYS A 2 2.79 -32.28 -1.86
N SER A 3 3.84 -33.08 -1.72
CA SER A 3 5.13 -32.81 -2.38
C SER A 3 4.90 -32.63 -3.90
N GLY A 4 5.45 -31.56 -4.48
CA GLY A 4 5.25 -31.18 -5.88
C GLY A 4 3.90 -30.53 -6.21
N GLY A 5 3.05 -30.28 -5.21
CA GLY A 5 1.80 -29.55 -5.43
C GLY A 5 2.05 -28.06 -5.71
N ILE A 6 1.14 -27.45 -6.47
CA ILE A 6 1.21 -26.06 -6.92
C ILE A 6 0.10 -25.26 -6.24
N SER A 7 0.39 -24.02 -5.86
CA SER A 7 -0.62 -23.06 -5.38
C SER A 7 -1.02 -22.13 -6.53
N ILE A 8 -2.30 -21.84 -6.66
CA ILE A 8 -2.81 -20.78 -7.54
C ILE A 8 -3.64 -19.83 -6.64
N PRO A 9 -3.23 -18.56 -6.44
CA PRO A 9 -2.04 -17.93 -7.01
C PRO A 9 -0.72 -18.51 -6.49
N CYS A 10 0.31 -18.44 -7.33
CA CYS A 10 1.68 -18.81 -6.99
C CYS A 10 2.32 -17.74 -6.11
N ASP A 11 2.06 -16.48 -6.40
CA ASP A 11 2.62 -15.37 -5.64
C ASP A 11 1.81 -14.09 -5.82
N TYR A 12 2.10 -13.12 -4.98
CA TYR A 12 1.59 -11.78 -5.12
C TYR A 12 2.52 -10.75 -4.49
N THR A 13 2.48 -9.56 -5.09
CA THR A 13 3.29 -8.41 -4.76
C THR A 13 2.38 -7.20 -4.57
N SER A 14 2.52 -6.47 -3.47
CA SER A 14 1.91 -5.14 -3.33
C SER A 14 2.86 -4.04 -3.79
N PHE A 15 2.30 -2.94 -4.26
CA PHE A 15 3.04 -1.75 -4.71
C PHE A 15 2.46 -0.50 -4.06
N ALA A 16 3.26 0.56 -3.93
CA ALA A 16 2.80 1.85 -3.46
C ALA A 16 3.42 3.00 -4.27
N ALA A 17 2.68 4.09 -4.45
CA ALA A 17 3.16 5.36 -5.01
C ALA A 17 2.69 6.55 -4.17
N PRO A 18 3.48 7.64 -4.05
CA PRO A 18 3.05 8.88 -3.41
C PRO A 18 1.91 9.54 -4.20
N LEU A 19 0.85 9.96 -3.50
CA LEU A 19 -0.35 10.50 -4.12
C LEU A 19 -0.68 11.91 -3.61
N SER A 20 -0.89 12.82 -4.55
CA SER A 20 -1.53 14.11 -4.32
C SER A 20 -3.01 14.03 -4.69
N SER A 21 -3.90 14.11 -3.70
CA SER A 21 -5.34 14.28 -3.92
C SER A 21 -6.00 14.99 -2.74
N SER A 22 -6.21 16.29 -2.86
CA SER A 22 -6.96 17.05 -1.84
C SER A 22 -8.41 16.59 -1.75
N LYS A 23 -8.97 16.00 -2.81
CA LYS A 23 -10.32 15.42 -2.79
C LYS A 23 -10.39 14.21 -1.84
N LEU A 24 -9.57 13.19 -2.10
CA LEU A 24 -9.55 11.97 -1.26
C LEU A 24 -9.18 12.31 0.19
N TRP A 25 -8.22 13.21 0.38
CA TRP A 25 -7.85 13.63 1.73
C TRP A 25 -8.99 14.34 2.47
N ASN A 26 -9.75 15.22 1.80
CA ASN A 26 -10.91 15.86 2.42
C ASN A 26 -12.05 14.87 2.69
N GLU A 27 -12.23 13.83 1.86
CA GLU A 27 -13.19 12.75 2.13
C GLU A 27 -12.83 12.01 3.43
N VAL A 28 -11.55 11.74 3.69
CA VAL A 28 -11.09 11.19 4.98
C VAL A 28 -11.24 12.21 6.12
N ARG A 29 -10.87 13.47 5.90
CA ARG A 29 -10.99 14.55 6.90
C ARG A 29 -12.43 14.74 7.38
N ASN A 30 -13.42 14.54 6.50
CA ASN A 30 -14.83 14.77 6.80
C ASN A 30 -15.39 13.83 7.88
N PHE A 31 -14.70 12.72 8.18
CA PHE A 31 -15.02 11.87 9.33
C PHE A 31 -14.65 12.51 10.68
N LYS A 32 -13.77 13.53 10.68
CA LYS A 32 -13.40 14.35 11.84
C LYS A 32 -12.78 13.58 13.02
N ASP A 33 -12.13 12.46 12.75
CA ASP A 33 -11.36 11.74 13.75
C ASP A 33 -10.03 11.21 13.19
N LEU A 34 -9.18 10.74 14.12
CA LEU A 34 -7.87 10.20 13.80
C LEU A 34 -7.93 8.80 13.18
N ALA A 35 -8.90 7.98 13.58
CA ALA A 35 -8.99 6.58 13.17
C ALA A 35 -9.14 6.45 11.65
N HIS A 36 -9.84 7.40 11.02
CA HIS A 36 -10.00 7.44 9.57
C HIS A 36 -8.69 7.78 8.84
N PHE A 37 -7.82 8.61 9.42
CA PHE A 37 -6.46 8.81 8.89
C PHE A 37 -5.51 7.62 9.15
N GLU A 38 -5.93 6.66 9.97
CA GLU A 38 -5.18 5.43 10.28
C GLU A 38 -5.84 4.19 9.64
N THR A 39 -6.78 4.40 8.72
CA THR A 39 -7.50 3.33 8.01
C THR A 39 -7.19 3.40 6.51
N PRO A 40 -6.88 2.27 5.85
CA PRO A 40 -6.74 2.23 4.40
C PRO A 40 -8.13 2.11 3.73
N TYR A 41 -8.28 2.69 2.54
CA TYR A 41 -9.55 2.74 1.81
C TYR A 41 -9.44 2.17 0.40
N VAL A 42 -10.35 1.29 0.01
CA VAL A 42 -10.50 0.91 -1.40
C VAL A 42 -11.22 2.04 -2.13
N VAL A 43 -10.57 2.68 -3.11
CA VAL A 43 -11.09 3.90 -3.75
C VAL A 43 -10.95 3.85 -5.26
N LYS A 44 -11.98 4.32 -5.96
CA LYS A 44 -11.87 4.60 -7.39
C LYS A 44 -11.21 5.96 -7.60
N VAL A 45 -9.93 5.94 -7.95
CA VAL A 45 -9.14 7.16 -8.16
C VAL A 45 -9.60 7.88 -9.42
N HIS A 46 -9.86 9.19 -9.30
CA HIS A 46 -10.31 10.03 -10.42
C HIS A 46 -9.63 11.39 -10.46
N ASN A 47 -9.59 12.10 -9.32
CA ASN A 47 -8.98 13.42 -9.22
C ASN A 47 -7.75 13.35 -8.31
N ALA A 48 -6.67 12.83 -8.87
CA ALA A 48 -5.41 12.63 -8.16
C ALA A 48 -4.22 12.75 -9.11
N PHE A 49 -3.06 13.03 -8.53
CA PHE A 49 -1.78 13.08 -9.20
C PHE A 49 -0.83 12.11 -8.49
N GLU A 50 -0.43 11.04 -9.18
CA GLU A 50 0.65 10.15 -8.73
C GLU A 50 1.97 10.88 -8.93
N MET A 51 2.68 11.12 -7.82
CA MET A 51 3.84 12.01 -7.79
C MET A 51 5.14 11.32 -8.24
N ALA A 52 5.13 9.99 -8.32
CA ALA A 52 6.23 9.15 -8.79
C ALA A 52 5.68 7.77 -9.18
N ASP A 53 6.47 7.00 -9.94
CA ASP A 53 6.14 5.61 -10.28
C ASP A 53 6.03 4.74 -9.02
N CYS A 54 5.14 3.74 -9.07
CA CYS A 54 4.95 2.85 -7.94
C CYS A 54 6.17 1.93 -7.73
N GLN A 55 6.46 1.64 -6.46
CA GLN A 55 7.53 0.73 -6.07
C GLN A 55 6.97 -0.47 -5.30
N ARG A 56 7.66 -1.59 -5.38
CA ARG A 56 7.30 -2.84 -4.69
C ARG A 56 7.37 -2.67 -3.17
N VAL A 57 6.33 -3.14 -2.47
CA VAL A 57 6.19 -3.08 -1.01
C VAL A 57 6.42 -4.45 -0.37
N PHE A 58 5.46 -5.38 -0.47
CA PHE A 58 5.56 -6.72 0.14
C PHE A 58 5.33 -7.82 -0.89
N TYR A 59 6.08 -8.92 -0.76
CA TYR A 59 5.99 -10.11 -1.61
C TYR A 59 5.67 -11.35 -0.77
N PHE A 60 4.84 -12.22 -1.32
CA PHE A 60 4.51 -13.53 -0.75
C PHE A 60 4.45 -14.57 -1.86
N SER A 61 4.93 -15.78 -1.58
CA SER A 61 4.95 -16.91 -2.51
C SER A 61 4.38 -18.17 -1.87
N HIS A 62 3.73 -18.99 -2.67
CA HIS A 62 3.00 -20.17 -2.29
C HIS A 62 3.29 -21.34 -3.25
N PRO A 63 3.45 -22.58 -2.76
CA PRO A 63 3.48 -22.95 -1.34
C PRO A 63 4.74 -22.43 -0.64
N THR A 64 4.62 -22.04 0.62
CA THR A 64 5.79 -21.73 1.45
C THR A 64 6.41 -23.03 1.98
N ALA A 65 7.74 -23.14 1.97
CA ALA A 65 8.44 -24.32 2.48
C ALA A 65 8.33 -24.46 4.02
N GLU A 66 8.15 -23.34 4.71
CA GLU A 66 8.02 -23.27 6.16
C GLU A 66 6.62 -23.70 6.62
N ALA A 67 6.55 -24.52 7.67
CA ALA A 67 5.28 -24.96 8.24
C ALA A 67 4.49 -23.84 8.95
N LYS A 68 5.21 -22.81 9.44
CA LYS A 68 4.65 -21.64 10.14
C LYS A 68 5.44 -20.40 9.73
N PRO A 69 5.23 -19.88 8.51
CA PRO A 69 6.00 -18.73 8.04
C PRO A 69 5.67 -17.48 8.85
N ASP A 70 6.69 -16.71 9.20
CA ASP A 70 6.48 -15.35 9.67
C ASP A 70 6.08 -14.49 8.47
N ASN A 71 4.86 -13.96 8.53
CA ASN A 71 4.32 -13.08 7.49
C ASN A 71 4.46 -11.60 7.86
N SER A 72 5.19 -11.27 8.93
CA SER A 72 5.57 -9.90 9.26
C SER A 72 6.55 -9.34 8.23
N ARG A 73 6.40 -8.08 7.84
CA ARG A 73 7.24 -7.44 6.83
C ARG A 73 7.55 -6.00 7.21
N TYR A 74 8.69 -5.50 6.75
CA TYR A 74 9.07 -4.10 6.81
C TYR A 74 9.73 -3.71 5.50
N VAL A 75 9.44 -2.50 5.01
CA VAL A 75 10.16 -1.91 3.88
C VAL A 75 10.27 -0.39 4.07
N ARG A 76 11.41 0.16 3.67
CA ARG A 76 11.62 1.59 3.45
C ARG A 76 11.68 1.84 1.95
N LEU A 77 10.91 2.81 1.48
CA LEU A 77 10.90 3.26 0.08
C LEU A 77 11.31 4.73 0.03
N ALA A 78 11.96 5.10 -1.07
CA ALA A 78 12.32 6.47 -1.41
C ALA A 78 11.89 6.74 -2.85
N PHE A 79 11.05 7.75 -3.04
CA PHE A 79 10.50 8.13 -4.34
C PHE A 79 11.09 9.47 -4.77
N ASP A 80 11.76 9.48 -5.92
CA ASP A 80 12.14 10.72 -6.59
C ASP A 80 10.90 11.36 -7.22
N VAL A 81 10.56 12.57 -6.80
CA VAL A 81 9.38 13.32 -7.24
C VAL A 81 9.81 14.38 -8.25
N PRO A 82 9.64 14.15 -9.56
CA PRO A 82 10.08 15.09 -10.58
C PRO A 82 9.29 16.40 -10.55
N LEU A 83 7.97 16.32 -10.32
CA LEU A 83 7.08 17.48 -10.19
C LEU A 83 6.50 17.55 -8.78
N GLY A 84 6.86 18.60 -8.06
CA GLY A 84 6.45 18.87 -6.69
C GLY A 84 4.95 19.10 -6.59
N ALA A 85 4.39 18.65 -5.47
CA ALA A 85 2.98 18.80 -5.14
C ALA A 85 2.77 18.67 -3.63
N CYS A 86 1.52 18.82 -3.20
CA CYS A 86 1.11 18.49 -1.84
C CYS A 86 0.85 16.98 -1.73
N LEU A 87 1.67 16.26 -0.98
CA LEU A 87 1.50 14.85 -0.66
C LEU A 87 0.34 14.68 0.33
N HIS A 88 -0.63 13.82 -0.02
CA HIS A 88 -1.82 13.58 0.79
C HIS A 88 -1.90 12.15 1.34
N GLY A 89 -1.14 11.22 0.75
CA GLY A 89 -1.14 9.81 1.11
C GLY A 89 -0.37 8.98 0.09
N PHE A 90 -0.60 7.68 0.12
CA PHE A 90 -0.05 6.71 -0.82
C PHE A 90 -1.18 5.94 -1.48
N ILE A 91 -1.01 5.61 -2.76
CA ILE A 91 -1.91 4.72 -3.49
C ILE A 91 -1.25 3.34 -3.61
N GLY A 92 -2.04 2.29 -3.42
CA GLY A 92 -1.61 0.91 -3.33
C GLY A 92 -2.21 0.06 -4.43
N TYR A 93 -1.34 -0.72 -5.07
CA TYR A 93 -1.69 -1.66 -6.13
C TYR A 93 -1.22 -3.07 -5.78
N PHE A 94 -1.59 -4.05 -6.59
CA PHE A 94 -1.02 -5.38 -6.51
C PHE A 94 -0.81 -6.01 -7.88
N HIS A 95 0.11 -6.96 -7.93
CA HIS A 95 0.29 -7.93 -8.99
C HIS A 95 0.23 -9.34 -8.39
N SER A 96 -0.39 -10.30 -9.06
CA SER A 96 -0.49 -11.68 -8.61
C SER A 96 -0.29 -12.62 -9.79
N THR A 97 0.80 -13.38 -9.79
CA THR A 97 1.01 -14.45 -10.76
C THR A 97 0.18 -15.64 -10.33
N LEU A 98 -0.78 -16.02 -11.19
CA LEU A 98 -1.67 -17.15 -10.94
C LEU A 98 -0.95 -18.46 -11.19
N TYR A 99 -0.42 -18.63 -12.40
CA TYR A 99 0.35 -19.81 -12.82
C TYR A 99 1.05 -19.55 -14.16
N GLY A 100 2.33 -19.89 -14.26
CA GLY A 100 3.10 -19.64 -15.49
C GLY A 100 3.16 -18.15 -15.84
N ASP A 101 2.69 -17.80 -17.02
CA ASP A 101 2.58 -16.42 -17.54
C ASP A 101 1.21 -15.77 -17.27
N ILE A 102 0.29 -16.47 -16.62
CA ILE A 102 -1.05 -15.95 -16.30
C ILE A 102 -0.99 -15.15 -15.01
N ALA A 103 -1.40 -13.88 -15.06
CA ALA A 103 -1.42 -12.98 -13.91
C ALA A 103 -2.67 -12.09 -13.88
N ILE A 104 -2.98 -11.57 -12.69
CA ILE A 104 -3.92 -10.45 -12.49
C ILE A 104 -3.19 -9.30 -11.80
N SER A 105 -3.47 -8.07 -12.20
CA SER A 105 -2.78 -6.89 -11.67
C SER A 105 -3.61 -5.63 -11.72
N THR A 106 -3.50 -4.82 -10.66
CA THR A 106 -3.95 -3.42 -10.61
C THR A 106 -2.79 -2.44 -10.69
N GLU A 107 -1.54 -2.92 -10.75
CA GLU A 107 -0.36 -2.09 -10.97
C GLU A 107 -0.43 -1.43 -12.36
N PRO A 108 -0.23 -0.10 -12.47
CA PRO A 108 -0.35 0.59 -13.75
C PRO A 108 0.50 -0.01 -14.89
N ALA A 109 1.72 -0.48 -14.58
CA ALA A 109 2.63 -1.05 -15.58
C ALA A 109 2.21 -2.43 -16.11
N THR A 110 1.43 -3.19 -15.34
CA THR A 110 1.01 -4.56 -15.68
C THR A 110 -0.50 -4.76 -15.64
N LEU A 111 -1.27 -3.67 -15.70
CA LEU A 111 -2.71 -3.62 -15.45
C LEU A 111 -3.46 -4.64 -16.32
N SER A 112 -4.29 -5.46 -15.68
CA SER A 112 -5.17 -6.39 -16.40
C SER A 112 -6.36 -5.65 -17.02
N GLU A 113 -6.44 -5.66 -18.35
CA GLU A 113 -7.55 -5.07 -19.09
C GLU A 113 -8.89 -5.76 -18.77
N GLY A 114 -9.95 -4.98 -18.59
CA GLY A 114 -11.30 -5.50 -18.29
C GLY A 114 -11.52 -5.98 -16.86
N MET A 115 -10.53 -5.86 -15.98
CA MET A 115 -10.62 -6.26 -14.57
C MET A 115 -11.11 -5.10 -13.70
N PHE A 116 -12.41 -5.05 -13.43
CA PHE A 116 -13.05 -3.97 -12.63
C PHE A 116 -13.37 -4.37 -11.18
N SER A 117 -13.00 -5.58 -10.76
CA SER A 117 -13.30 -6.14 -9.42
C SER A 117 -12.45 -5.56 -8.30
N TRP A 118 -11.34 -4.89 -8.61
CA TRP A 118 -10.41 -4.35 -7.62
C TRP A 118 -10.07 -2.90 -7.93
N PHE A 119 -10.46 -2.00 -7.04
CA PHE A 119 -9.96 -0.63 -7.05
C PHE A 119 -8.68 -0.51 -6.19
N PRO A 120 -7.81 0.48 -6.49
CA PRO A 120 -6.62 0.75 -5.69
C PRO A 120 -6.91 1.06 -4.22
N LEU A 121 -5.89 0.88 -3.38
CA LEU A 121 -5.95 1.13 -1.94
C LEU A 121 -5.32 2.49 -1.60
N PHE A 122 -6.06 3.42 -1.01
CA PHE A 122 -5.51 4.68 -0.52
C PHE A 122 -5.12 4.59 0.96
N LEU A 123 -3.87 4.97 1.27
CA LEU A 123 -3.31 5.09 2.63
C LEU A 123 -3.11 6.59 2.94
N PRO A 124 -3.98 7.22 3.73
CA PRO A 124 -3.93 8.66 3.96
C PRO A 124 -2.77 9.07 4.89
N LEU A 125 -2.30 10.31 4.75
CA LEU A 125 -1.50 10.99 5.77
C LEU A 125 -2.40 11.89 6.62
N ARG A 126 -2.17 11.90 7.95
CA ARG A 126 -2.86 12.81 8.88
C ARG A 126 -2.73 14.28 8.50
N HIS A 127 -1.55 14.67 8.04
CA HIS A 127 -1.23 16.04 7.65
C HIS A 127 -0.66 16.03 6.23
N PRO A 128 -1.23 16.80 5.29
CA PRO A 128 -0.64 16.97 3.97
C PRO A 128 0.76 17.59 4.07
N VAL A 129 1.66 17.19 3.17
CA VAL A 129 3.07 17.62 3.18
C VAL A 129 3.46 18.20 1.84
N ALA A 130 4.01 19.41 1.82
CA ALA A 130 4.55 19.99 0.59
C ALA A 130 5.84 19.28 0.19
N VAL A 131 5.93 18.86 -1.07
CA VAL A 131 7.12 18.28 -1.69
C VAL A 131 7.53 19.20 -2.83
N ALA A 132 8.80 19.62 -2.84
CA ALA A 132 9.34 20.47 -3.90
C ALA A 132 9.62 19.68 -5.19
N ASP A 133 9.74 20.38 -6.31
CA ASP A 133 10.22 19.81 -7.57
C ASP A 133 11.60 19.16 -7.37
N GLY A 134 11.79 17.95 -7.90
CA GLY A 134 12.99 17.15 -7.68
C GLY A 134 13.20 16.69 -6.23
N GLY A 135 12.18 16.79 -5.38
CA GLY A 135 12.22 16.34 -3.99
C GLY A 135 12.17 14.82 -3.85
N VAL A 136 12.43 14.32 -2.64
CA VAL A 136 12.35 12.90 -2.31
C VAL A 136 11.29 12.67 -1.24
N VAL A 137 10.41 11.71 -1.47
CA VAL A 137 9.46 11.19 -0.48
C VAL A 137 10.00 9.88 0.08
N GLU A 138 10.29 9.86 1.37
CA GLU A 138 10.71 8.63 2.06
C GLU A 138 9.59 8.12 2.96
N VAL A 139 9.25 6.84 2.86
CA VAL A 139 8.15 6.23 3.62
C VAL A 139 8.56 4.85 4.12
N HIS A 140 8.06 4.52 5.29
CA HIS A 140 8.20 3.21 5.89
C HIS A 140 6.83 2.53 5.92
N PHE A 141 6.79 1.25 5.56
CA PHE A 141 5.61 0.39 5.69
C PHE A 141 5.95 -0.83 6.53
N TRP A 142 5.03 -1.22 7.41
CA TRP A 142 5.09 -2.45 8.16
C TRP A 142 3.83 -3.27 7.95
N ARG A 143 4.01 -4.59 7.90
CA ARG A 143 2.94 -5.57 8.09
C ARG A 143 3.23 -6.32 9.37
N HIS A 144 2.30 -6.25 10.31
CA HIS A 144 2.39 -6.95 11.58
C HIS A 144 1.38 -8.09 11.64
N THR A 145 1.72 -9.12 12.39
CA THR A 145 0.86 -10.26 12.64
C THR A 145 0.79 -10.57 14.13
N SER A 146 -0.36 -11.06 14.59
CA SER A 146 -0.53 -11.73 15.87
C SER A 146 -1.30 -13.04 15.66
N ALA A 147 -1.65 -13.72 16.76
CA ALA A 147 -2.48 -14.92 16.72
C ALA A 147 -3.91 -14.67 16.20
N HIS A 148 -4.41 -13.43 16.26
CA HIS A 148 -5.81 -13.12 15.99
C HIS A 148 -6.03 -12.01 14.95
N ARG A 149 -4.97 -11.27 14.60
CA ARG A 149 -5.10 -10.14 13.68
C ARG A 149 -3.84 -9.89 12.87
N VAL A 150 -4.04 -9.25 11.74
CA VAL A 150 -3.00 -8.64 10.89
C VAL A 150 -3.30 -7.16 10.78
N TRP A 151 -2.28 -6.31 10.79
CA TRP A 151 -2.45 -4.88 10.55
C TRP A 151 -1.26 -4.30 9.82
N TYR A 152 -1.44 -3.09 9.29
CA TYR A 152 -0.41 -2.33 8.62
C TYR A 152 -0.14 -1.03 9.35
N GLU A 153 1.12 -0.63 9.35
CA GLU A 153 1.56 0.67 9.84
C GLU A 153 2.32 1.38 8.72
N TRP A 154 2.22 2.70 8.68
CA TRP A 154 3.02 3.51 7.75
C TRP A 154 3.46 4.83 8.38
N ALA A 155 4.62 5.31 7.98
CA ALA A 155 5.18 6.57 8.46
C ALA A 155 5.97 7.26 7.35
N LEU A 156 5.70 8.55 7.15
CA LEU A 156 6.54 9.41 6.32
C LEU A 156 7.83 9.71 7.08
N ALA A 157 8.97 9.46 6.46
CA ALA A 157 10.31 9.77 6.97
C ALA A 157 10.88 11.06 6.37
N GLY A 158 10.48 11.41 5.14
CA GLY A 158 10.89 12.63 4.44
C GLY A 158 9.88 13.03 3.35
N PRO A 159 9.76 14.33 3.00
CA PRO A 159 10.61 15.45 3.44
C PRO A 159 10.27 15.99 4.84
N GLN A 160 9.12 15.62 5.39
CA GLN A 160 8.73 15.91 6.78
C GLN A 160 8.31 14.61 7.45
N THR A 161 8.80 14.35 8.66
CA THR A 161 8.43 13.13 9.39
C THR A 161 6.98 13.19 9.85
N SER A 162 6.24 12.09 9.69
CA SER A 162 4.93 11.89 10.32
C SER A 162 5.04 11.00 11.56
N PRO A 163 4.06 11.04 12.47
CA PRO A 163 3.85 9.92 13.39
C PRO A 163 3.63 8.61 12.62
N VAL A 164 3.85 7.49 13.29
CA VAL A 164 3.38 6.19 12.79
C VAL A 164 1.86 6.18 12.77
N HIS A 165 1.29 5.77 11.64
CA HIS A 165 -0.14 5.58 11.44
C HIS A 165 -0.52 4.15 11.83
N ASN A 166 -1.66 4.01 12.51
CA ASN A 166 -2.25 2.76 12.97
C ASN A 166 -1.36 1.91 13.91
N PRO A 167 -0.65 2.51 14.88
CA PRO A 167 0.25 1.77 15.75
C PRO A 167 -0.53 0.68 16.51
N ASN A 168 0.02 -0.54 16.50
CA ASN A 168 -0.58 -1.74 17.09
C ASN A 168 -1.98 -2.09 16.53
N GLY A 169 -2.33 -1.63 15.33
CA GLY A 169 -3.63 -1.89 14.71
C GLY A 169 -4.79 -1.27 15.48
N ARG A 170 -4.56 -0.15 16.18
CA ARG A 170 -5.53 0.49 17.07
C ARG A 170 -6.77 1.03 16.35
N SER A 171 -6.64 1.36 15.07
CA SER A 171 -7.71 1.95 14.26
C SER A 171 -8.22 0.97 13.22
N TYR A 172 -7.32 0.19 12.64
CA TYR A 172 -7.66 -0.80 11.62
C TYR A 172 -6.87 -2.09 11.78
N HIS A 173 -7.55 -3.23 11.65
CA HIS A 173 -6.94 -4.55 11.57
C HIS A 173 -7.83 -5.51 10.79
N ILE A 174 -7.22 -6.59 10.31
CA ILE A 174 -7.87 -7.70 9.60
C ILE A 174 -7.89 -8.89 10.57
N GLY A 175 -9.08 -9.42 10.85
CA GLY A 175 -9.25 -10.63 11.67
C GLY A 175 -8.72 -11.88 10.94
N LEU A 176 -8.11 -12.80 11.69
CA LEU A 176 -7.61 -14.10 11.20
C LEU A 176 -8.63 -15.22 11.43
#